data_AF-A0A6A5RTP5-F1
#
_entry.id   AF-A0A6A5RTP5-F1
#
_cell.length_a   1.000
_cell.length_b   1.000
_cell.length_c   1.000
_cell.angle_alpha   90.00
_cell.angle_beta   90.00
_cell.angle_gamma   90.00
#
_symmetry.space_group_name_H-M   'P 1'
#
loop_
_entity.id
_entity.type
_entity.pdbx_description
1 polymer ?
#
loop_
_entity_poly.entity_id
_entity_poly.type
_entity_poly.pdbx_seq_one_letter_code
_entity_poly.pdbx_strand_id
1 'polypeptide(L)'
;MSSSSQVTESWVASFCGLLGHEYFAEVSEDFIEDDFNLTGLQSQVPMYKEALEMILDVEPEDDDEDEEEEEEEDDEDEILGDERGAYRRAGDRRHLRIASDLSVIESSAELLYGLIHQRYITSRPGIQQMAEKYELQHFGTCPRVNCNSCKVLPVGLNDSPGHETVKLFCPSCLDVYTPPNSRFQTVDGAFFGTTFPSLFFMTFTDLDISGGLRSSSGATMDVLAQLQAQSAEAKSRNNTTPANVTLVNGIAPNNLAPGLGLGSIYEPRIYGFRVSERARSGPRMKWLRMRPADVTELDETRRYWEDRAEDEDRPDEDDMNMVDVAEGGRAGVPANRTRKQARTRRRPANGSGAAEGSPMDTNGVAVDAAAAG
;
A
#
# COMPACT_ATOMS: atom_id res chain seq x y z
N MET A 1 -20.64 -31.40 30.38
CA MET A 1 -20.78 -30.13 29.66
C MET A 1 -19.42 -29.48 29.73
N SER A 2 -18.65 -29.58 28.65
CA SER A 2 -17.33 -28.95 28.58
C SER A 2 -17.55 -27.46 28.41
N SER A 3 -17.29 -26.67 29.46
CA SER A 3 -17.08 -25.23 29.30
C SER A 3 -15.79 -25.08 28.49
N SER A 4 -15.94 -24.83 27.20
CA SER A 4 -14.89 -24.19 26.42
C SER A 4 -14.63 -22.84 27.09
N SER A 5 -13.41 -22.64 27.59
CA SER A 5 -12.91 -21.31 27.93
C SER A 5 -13.25 -20.39 26.77
N GLN A 6 -14.15 -19.43 26.98
CA GLN A 6 -14.31 -18.33 26.05
C GLN A 6 -12.99 -17.58 26.13
N VAL A 7 -12.13 -17.78 25.14
CA VAL A 7 -11.01 -16.87 24.90
C VAL A 7 -11.70 -15.54 24.60
N THR A 8 -11.56 -14.56 25.49
CA THR A 8 -12.00 -13.20 25.22
C THR A 8 -11.22 -12.75 23.99
N GLU A 9 -11.94 -12.36 22.93
CA GLU A 9 -11.30 -11.79 21.74
C GLU A 9 -10.66 -10.46 22.13
N SER A 10 -9.40 -10.23 21.76
CA SER A 10 -8.74 -8.95 22.01
C SER A 10 -9.41 -7.81 21.24
N TRP A 11 -9.22 -6.57 21.69
CA TRP A 11 -9.74 -5.38 21.01
C TRP A 11 -9.34 -5.36 19.53
N VAL A 12 -8.08 -5.69 19.23
CA VAL A 12 -7.54 -5.76 17.86
C VAL A 12 -8.27 -6.78 16.99
N ALA A 13 -8.51 -7.98 17.53
CA ALA A 13 -9.23 -9.03 16.82
C ALA A 13 -10.70 -8.63 16.60
N SER A 14 -11.34 -8.07 17.62
CA SER A 14 -12.71 -7.55 17.55
C SER A 14 -12.84 -6.44 16.49
N PHE A 15 -11.93 -5.46 16.49
CA PHE A 15 -11.89 -4.36 15.52
C PHE A 15 -11.69 -4.87 14.08
N CYS A 16 -10.75 -5.79 13.87
CA CYS A 16 -10.51 -6.37 12.53
C CYS A 16 -11.66 -7.26 12.06
N GLY A 17 -12.46 -7.81 12.98
CA GLY A 17 -13.66 -8.61 12.71
C GLY A 17 -14.90 -7.79 12.31
N LEU A 18 -14.88 -6.46 12.51
CA LEU A 18 -15.99 -5.59 12.17
C LEU A 18 -16.28 -5.59 10.65
N LEU A 19 -17.57 -5.40 10.31
CA LEU A 19 -18.00 -5.29 8.93
C LEU A 19 -17.39 -4.06 8.26
N GLY A 20 -16.63 -4.24 7.18
CA GLY A 20 -15.90 -3.17 6.51
C GLY A 20 -14.42 -3.11 6.88
N HIS A 21 -13.99 -3.80 7.94
CA HIS A 21 -12.60 -3.81 8.40
C HIS A 21 -11.79 -4.99 7.85
N GLU A 22 -12.30 -5.68 6.82
CA GLU A 22 -11.66 -6.87 6.27
C GLU A 22 -10.28 -6.60 5.64
N TYR A 23 -9.96 -5.33 5.36
CA TYR A 23 -8.68 -4.92 4.80
C TYR A 23 -7.57 -4.76 5.83
N PHE A 24 -7.88 -4.59 7.11
CA PHE A 24 -6.88 -4.42 8.16
C PHE A 24 -6.12 -5.73 8.42
N ALA A 25 -4.81 -5.65 8.68
CA ALA A 25 -4.05 -6.70 9.32
C ALA A 25 -4.20 -6.58 10.85
N GLU A 26 -4.12 -7.71 11.55
CA GLU A 26 -4.06 -7.74 13.01
C GLU A 26 -2.63 -7.37 13.43
N VAL A 27 -2.47 -6.18 14.00
CA VAL A 27 -1.17 -5.69 14.48
C VAL A 27 -0.81 -6.47 15.75
N SER A 28 0.40 -7.03 15.79
CA SER A 28 0.90 -7.73 16.97
C SER A 28 1.08 -6.79 18.15
N GLU A 29 0.69 -7.21 19.36
CA GLU A 29 0.87 -6.45 20.60
C GLU A 29 2.34 -6.01 20.80
N ASP A 30 3.32 -6.90 20.57
CA ASP A 30 4.77 -6.58 20.60
C ASP A 30 5.16 -5.34 19.76
N PHE A 31 4.45 -5.08 18.67
CA PHE A 31 4.71 -3.92 17.81
C PHE A 31 4.12 -2.63 18.40
N ILE A 32 2.96 -2.75 19.06
CA ILE A 32 2.24 -1.65 19.70
C ILE A 32 2.93 -1.25 21.01
N GLU A 33 3.41 -2.22 21.80
CA GLU A 33 4.12 -1.96 23.07
C GLU A 33 5.47 -1.26 22.89
N ASP A 34 6.09 -1.35 21.70
CA ASP A 34 7.34 -0.66 21.41
C ASP A 34 7.08 0.81 21.03
N ASP A 35 7.24 1.71 22.02
CA ASP A 35 7.12 3.17 21.89
C ASP A 35 7.85 3.77 20.69
N PHE A 36 8.96 3.15 20.25
CA PHE A 36 9.70 3.64 19.08
C PHE A 36 8.81 3.63 17.83
N ASN A 37 7.97 2.60 17.67
CA ASN A 37 7.06 2.46 16.54
C ASN A 37 5.90 3.46 16.59
N LEU A 38 5.58 3.99 17.79
CA LEU A 38 4.49 4.93 18.03
C LEU A 38 4.92 6.40 18.03
N THR A 39 6.21 6.67 17.84
CA THR A 39 6.78 8.03 17.87
C THR A 39 5.97 9.03 17.03
N GLY A 40 5.56 10.14 17.66
CA GLY A 40 4.84 11.24 17.01
C GLY A 40 3.34 11.03 16.80
N LEU A 41 2.76 9.90 17.22
CA LEU A 41 1.30 9.69 17.18
C LEU A 41 0.57 10.39 18.32
N GLN A 42 1.23 10.56 19.47
CA GLN A 42 0.66 11.24 20.64
C GLN A 42 0.16 12.66 20.36
N SER A 43 0.79 13.41 19.45
CA SER A 43 0.34 14.76 19.09
C SER A 43 -0.76 14.79 18.04
N GLN A 44 -1.14 13.63 17.48
CA GLN A 44 -2.14 13.51 16.42
C GLN A 44 -3.47 12.94 16.93
N VAL A 45 -3.44 12.17 18.02
CA VAL A 45 -4.62 11.48 18.57
C VAL A 45 -5.05 12.10 19.90
N PRO A 46 -6.32 12.53 20.06
CA PRO A 46 -6.88 12.95 21.35
C PRO A 46 -6.95 11.78 22.33
N MET A 47 -6.80 12.00 23.65
CA MET A 47 -6.89 10.90 24.64
C MET A 47 -5.97 9.71 24.31
N TYR A 48 -4.74 10.01 23.88
CA TYR A 48 -3.82 8.99 23.34
C TYR A 48 -3.55 7.85 24.32
N LYS A 49 -3.45 8.14 25.63
CA LYS A 49 -3.11 7.13 26.64
C LYS A 49 -4.26 6.16 26.83
N GLU A 50 -5.45 6.72 27.04
CA GLU A 50 -6.70 6.02 27.25
C GLU A 50 -7.08 5.19 26.01
N ALA A 51 -6.82 5.74 24.81
CA ALA A 51 -7.00 5.03 23.54
C ALA A 51 -6.01 3.86 23.39
N LEU A 52 -4.76 4.03 23.82
CA LEU A 52 -3.74 2.97 23.76
C LEU A 52 -4.03 1.85 24.75
N GLU A 53 -4.43 2.20 25.98
CA GLU A 53 -4.87 1.26 27.02
C GLU A 53 -6.06 0.42 26.54
N MET A 54 -7.05 1.06 25.90
CA MET A 54 -8.18 0.37 25.27
C MET A 54 -7.74 -0.62 24.17
N ILE A 55 -6.80 -0.24 23.30
CA ILE A 55 -6.29 -1.12 22.23
C ILE A 55 -5.56 -2.35 22.80
N LEU A 56 -4.86 -2.17 23.92
CA LEU A 56 -4.07 -3.21 24.58
C LEU A 56 -4.88 -4.03 25.59
N ASP A 57 -6.21 -3.83 25.68
CA ASP A 57 -7.09 -4.46 26.67
C ASP A 57 -6.54 -4.33 28.11
N VAL A 58 -5.88 -3.20 28.42
CA VAL A 58 -5.42 -2.90 29.78
C VAL A 58 -6.64 -2.49 30.59
N GLU A 59 -6.95 -3.26 31.63
CA GLU A 59 -8.00 -2.89 32.58
C GLU A 59 -7.67 -1.50 33.15
N PRO A 60 -8.61 -0.54 33.13
CA PRO A 60 -8.40 0.71 33.84
C PRO A 60 -8.06 0.33 35.29
N GLU A 61 -7.08 1.00 35.89
CA GLU A 61 -6.88 0.87 37.33
C GLU A 61 -8.21 1.28 37.96
N ASP A 62 -8.89 0.34 38.61
CA ASP A 62 -10.12 0.61 39.34
C ASP A 62 -9.76 1.68 40.39
N ASP A 63 -10.04 2.95 40.10
CA ASP A 63 -10.11 4.03 41.09
C ASP A 63 -11.33 3.81 42.04
N ASP A 64 -11.77 2.56 42.22
CA ASP A 64 -12.81 2.13 43.17
C ASP A 64 -12.41 2.53 44.62
N GLU A 65 -11.11 2.69 44.92
CA GLU A 65 -10.67 3.23 46.21
C GLU A 65 -11.01 4.72 46.38
N ASP A 66 -11.10 5.51 45.31
CA ASP A 66 -11.51 6.92 45.36
C ASP A 66 -13.05 7.07 45.19
N GLU A 67 -13.72 6.14 44.49
CA GLU A 67 -15.19 6.12 44.34
C GLU A 67 -15.91 5.69 45.64
N GLU A 68 -15.36 4.74 46.42
CA GLU A 68 -15.89 4.39 47.74
C GLU A 68 -15.70 5.55 48.75
N GLU A 69 -14.61 6.32 48.67
CA GLU A 69 -14.39 7.49 49.55
C GLU A 69 -15.33 8.68 49.22
N GLU A 70 -15.65 8.93 47.94
CA GLU A 70 -16.63 9.98 47.56
C GLU A 70 -18.09 9.58 47.85
N GLU A 71 -18.47 8.30 47.70
CA GLU A 71 -19.81 7.82 48.10
C GLU A 71 -20.00 7.85 49.63
N GLU A 72 -18.96 7.54 50.42
CA GLU A 72 -19.00 7.65 51.88
C GLU A 72 -19.09 9.12 52.36
N GLU A 73 -18.44 10.09 51.70
CA GLU A 73 -18.61 11.52 52.01
C GLU A 73 -20.01 12.04 51.67
N ASP A 74 -20.60 11.62 50.53
CA ASP A 74 -21.95 12.00 50.12
C ASP A 74 -23.03 11.40 51.07
N ASP A 75 -22.80 10.20 51.63
CA ASP A 75 -23.69 9.53 52.60
C ASP A 75 -23.59 10.16 54.01
N GLU A 76 -22.41 10.64 54.43
CA GLU A 76 -22.25 11.38 55.69
C GLU A 76 -22.97 12.75 55.66
N ASP A 77 -23.03 13.40 54.50
CA ASP A 77 -23.81 14.63 54.27
C ASP A 77 -25.33 14.36 54.11
N GLU A 78 -25.77 13.12 53.83
CA GLU A 78 -27.20 12.73 53.67
C GLU A 78 -28.01 12.88 54.98
N ILE A 79 -27.34 12.91 56.14
CA ILE A 79 -28.00 13.02 57.45
C ILE A 79 -28.49 14.45 57.78
N LEU A 80 -28.12 15.48 57.00
CA LEU A 80 -28.44 16.88 57.31
C LEU A 80 -28.87 17.76 56.10
N GLY A 81 -29.90 17.41 55.32
CA GLY A 81 -30.48 18.42 54.42
C GLY A 81 -31.60 18.04 53.46
N ASP A 82 -32.82 18.45 53.77
CA ASP A 82 -34.02 18.35 52.91
C ASP A 82 -33.97 19.33 51.71
N GLU A 83 -33.48 18.90 50.53
CA GLU A 83 -33.80 19.51 49.22
C GLU A 83 -33.90 18.46 48.09
N ARG A 84 -35.02 17.76 48.06
CA ARG A 84 -35.31 16.67 47.11
C ARG A 84 -35.71 17.20 45.72
N GLY A 85 -34.76 17.64 44.91
CA GLY A 85 -35.05 18.04 43.52
C GLY A 85 -33.87 18.31 42.57
N ALA A 86 -32.68 18.64 43.09
CA ALA A 86 -31.51 18.97 42.26
C ALA A 86 -30.61 17.76 41.92
N TYR A 87 -30.54 16.77 42.81
CA TYR A 87 -29.51 15.72 42.79
C TYR A 87 -29.73 14.61 41.75
N ARG A 88 -30.98 14.24 41.43
CA ARG A 88 -31.26 13.29 40.30
C ARG A 88 -30.74 13.81 38.96
N ARG A 89 -30.58 15.13 38.82
CA ARG A 89 -30.08 15.78 37.60
C ARG A 89 -28.55 15.82 37.54
N ALA A 90 -27.86 15.62 38.67
CA ALA A 90 -26.40 15.61 38.75
C ALA A 90 -25.84 14.23 38.38
N GLY A 91 -26.43 13.14 38.89
CA GLY A 91 -26.09 11.77 38.48
C GLY A 91 -26.31 11.52 36.98
N ASP A 92 -27.44 11.99 36.44
CA ASP A 92 -27.75 11.90 35.00
C ASP A 92 -26.73 12.69 34.14
N ARG A 93 -26.20 13.81 34.66
CA ARG A 93 -25.15 14.61 33.99
C ARG A 93 -23.75 14.01 34.12
N ARG A 94 -23.46 13.29 35.20
CA ARG A 94 -22.20 12.55 35.38
C ARG A 94 -22.15 11.35 34.44
N HIS A 95 -23.22 10.55 34.40
CA HIS A 95 -23.32 9.41 33.49
C HIS A 95 -23.28 9.82 32.01
N LEU A 96 -23.87 10.96 31.63
CA LEU A 96 -23.76 11.53 30.28
C LEU A 96 -22.33 11.98 29.92
N ARG A 97 -21.52 12.43 30.89
CA ARG A 97 -20.11 12.80 30.68
C ARG A 97 -19.23 11.58 30.49
N ILE A 98 -19.38 10.59 31.36
CA ILE A 98 -18.67 9.31 31.27
C ILE A 98 -18.96 8.62 29.93
N ALA A 99 -20.23 8.59 29.51
CA ALA A 99 -20.61 8.05 28.21
C ALA A 99 -20.04 8.84 27.02
N SER A 100 -19.93 10.18 27.13
CA SER A 100 -19.31 10.99 26.08
C SER A 100 -17.80 10.76 26.02
N ASP A 101 -17.14 10.63 27.17
CA ASP A 101 -15.70 10.43 27.25
C ASP A 101 -15.33 9.04 26.71
N LEU A 102 -16.12 8.00 27.03
CA LEU A 102 -15.96 6.67 26.44
C LEU A 102 -16.09 6.69 24.91
N SER A 103 -17.10 7.38 24.38
CA SER A 103 -17.28 7.48 22.92
C SER A 103 -16.13 8.21 22.22
N VAL A 104 -15.52 9.20 22.90
CA VAL A 104 -14.34 9.90 22.38
C VAL A 104 -13.13 8.96 22.41
N ILE A 105 -12.94 8.21 23.49
CA ILE A 105 -11.85 7.23 23.62
C ILE A 105 -11.99 6.15 22.54
N GLU A 106 -13.19 5.60 22.31
CA GLU A 106 -13.45 4.64 21.23
C GLU A 106 -13.03 5.22 19.87
N SER A 107 -13.48 6.44 19.55
CA SER A 107 -13.12 7.08 18.28
C SER A 107 -11.61 7.38 18.15
N SER A 108 -10.96 7.70 19.26
CA SER A 108 -9.51 7.90 19.33
C SER A 108 -8.75 6.59 19.18
N ALA A 109 -9.26 5.48 19.73
CA ALA A 109 -8.68 4.15 19.58
C ALA A 109 -8.75 3.68 18.13
N GLU A 110 -9.88 3.86 17.44
CA GLU A 110 -9.99 3.55 16.01
C GLU A 110 -8.98 4.36 15.16
N LEU A 111 -8.87 5.67 15.44
CA LEU A 111 -7.92 6.55 14.77
C LEU A 111 -6.47 6.14 15.04
N LEU A 112 -6.13 5.88 16.30
CA LEU A 112 -4.79 5.46 16.71
C LEU A 112 -4.41 4.14 16.06
N TYR A 113 -5.27 3.13 16.16
CA TYR A 113 -5.04 1.83 15.55
C TYR A 113 -4.85 1.94 14.04
N GLY A 114 -5.65 2.77 13.36
CA GLY A 114 -5.48 3.04 11.93
C GLY A 114 -4.10 3.62 11.58
N LEU A 115 -3.59 4.58 12.36
CA LEU A 115 -2.26 5.17 12.16
C LEU A 115 -1.12 4.20 12.50
N ILE A 116 -1.31 3.34 13.51
CA ILE A 116 -0.38 2.24 13.83
C ILE A 116 -0.34 1.24 12.68
N HIS A 117 -1.51 0.85 12.17
CA HIS A 117 -1.67 -0.09 11.08
C HIS A 117 -0.93 0.38 9.81
N GLN A 118 -1.03 1.67 9.47
CA GLN A 118 -0.30 2.28 8.34
C GLN A 118 1.21 2.02 8.44
N ARG A 119 1.78 2.15 9.64
CA ARG A 119 3.21 1.87 9.89
C ARG A 119 3.47 0.36 9.86
N TYR A 120 2.62 -0.42 10.52
CA TYR A 120 2.78 -1.86 10.65
C TYR A 120 2.83 -2.59 9.31
N ILE A 121 1.94 -2.28 8.36
CA ILE A 121 1.89 -2.98 7.07
C ILE A 121 3.11 -2.71 6.17
N THR A 122 3.94 -1.73 6.52
CA THR A 122 5.24 -1.48 5.87
C THR A 122 6.41 -2.18 6.57
N SER A 123 6.19 -2.71 7.77
CA SER A 123 7.16 -3.54 8.49
C SER A 123 7.23 -4.95 7.89
N ARG A 124 8.28 -5.71 8.22
CA ARG A 124 8.44 -7.11 7.78
C ARG A 124 7.27 -8.03 8.19
N PRO A 125 6.84 -8.07 9.47
CA PRO A 125 5.71 -8.92 9.84
C PRO A 125 4.40 -8.45 9.21
N GLY A 126 4.12 -7.14 9.19
CA GLY A 126 2.86 -6.64 8.64
C GLY A 126 2.73 -6.82 7.13
N ILE A 127 3.81 -6.60 6.37
CA ILE A 127 3.78 -6.80 4.91
C ILE A 127 3.56 -8.27 4.53
N GLN A 128 4.06 -9.21 5.36
CA GLN A 128 3.84 -10.64 5.18
C GLN A 128 2.38 -11.03 5.46
N GLN A 129 1.78 -10.52 6.54
CA GLN A 129 0.35 -10.72 6.80
C GLN A 129 -0.53 -10.20 5.65
N MET A 130 -0.19 -9.02 5.13
CA MET A 130 -0.90 -8.46 3.98
C MET A 130 -0.69 -9.28 2.70
N ALA A 131 0.46 -9.95 2.54
CA ALA A 131 0.70 -10.85 1.42
C ALA A 131 -0.21 -12.08 1.48
N GLU A 132 -0.39 -12.67 2.66
CA GLU A 132 -1.33 -13.78 2.86
C GLU A 132 -2.76 -13.37 2.51
N LYS A 133 -3.20 -12.18 2.99
CA LYS A 133 -4.50 -11.60 2.60
C LYS A 133 -4.62 -11.36 1.10
N TYR A 134 -3.56 -10.89 0.46
CA TYR A 134 -3.52 -10.66 -0.99
C TYR A 134 -3.64 -11.97 -1.77
N GLU A 135 -2.93 -13.02 -1.35
CA GLU A 135 -3.01 -14.35 -1.96
C GLU A 135 -4.42 -14.95 -1.85
N LEU A 136 -5.06 -14.78 -0.69
CA LEU A 136 -6.45 -15.18 -0.45
C LEU A 136 -7.49 -14.26 -1.12
N GLN A 137 -7.05 -13.21 -1.82
CA GLN A 137 -7.91 -12.27 -2.55
C GLN A 137 -8.90 -11.52 -1.64
N HIS A 138 -8.53 -11.26 -0.39
CA HIS A 138 -9.39 -10.52 0.56
C HIS A 138 -9.69 -9.09 0.11
N PHE A 139 -8.78 -8.47 -0.64
CA PHE A 139 -8.92 -7.10 -1.15
C PHE A 139 -9.77 -6.98 -2.42
N GLY A 140 -10.10 -8.11 -3.05
CA GLY A 140 -10.86 -8.17 -4.30
C GLY A 140 -9.99 -8.09 -5.55
N THR A 141 -10.59 -7.62 -6.64
CA THR A 141 -9.98 -7.61 -7.99
C THR A 141 -10.27 -6.33 -8.74
N CYS A 142 -9.45 -6.07 -9.76
CA CYS A 142 -9.56 -4.88 -10.59
C CYS A 142 -10.89 -4.85 -11.36
N PRO A 143 -11.63 -3.72 -11.35
CA PRO A 143 -12.90 -3.60 -12.08
C PRO A 143 -12.70 -3.51 -13.60
N ARG A 144 -11.47 -3.27 -14.09
CA ARG A 144 -11.20 -3.25 -15.54
C ARG A 144 -11.25 -4.66 -16.11
N VAL A 145 -12.13 -4.87 -17.08
CA VAL A 145 -12.26 -6.13 -17.83
C VAL A 145 -10.92 -6.63 -18.38
N ASN A 146 -10.14 -5.74 -19.00
CA ASN A 146 -8.85 -6.10 -19.62
C ASN A 146 -7.70 -6.32 -18.61
N CYS A 147 -7.97 -6.19 -17.31
CA CYS A 147 -7.04 -6.62 -16.25
C CYS A 147 -7.29 -8.06 -15.81
N ASN A 148 -8.27 -8.75 -16.38
CA ASN A 148 -8.54 -10.19 -16.17
C ASN A 148 -8.62 -10.57 -14.68
N SER A 149 -9.36 -9.77 -13.89
CA SER A 149 -9.52 -9.98 -12.45
C SER A 149 -8.20 -9.98 -11.67
N CYS A 150 -7.21 -9.20 -12.10
CA CYS A 150 -5.98 -8.95 -11.34
C CYS A 150 -6.32 -8.54 -9.90
N LYS A 151 -5.66 -9.18 -8.92
CA LYS A 151 -5.82 -8.86 -7.50
C LYS A 151 -5.33 -7.45 -7.22
N VAL A 152 -5.93 -6.80 -6.22
CA VAL A 152 -5.66 -5.39 -5.88
C VAL A 152 -5.21 -5.28 -4.44
N LEU A 153 -4.64 -4.13 -4.07
CA LEU A 153 -4.24 -3.81 -2.70
C LEU A 153 -4.91 -2.52 -2.22
N PRO A 154 -5.23 -2.42 -0.91
CA PRO A 154 -5.70 -1.16 -0.34
C PRO A 154 -4.60 -0.10 -0.40
N VAL A 155 -5.00 1.15 -0.61
CA VAL A 155 -4.10 2.31 -0.70
C VAL A 155 -4.80 3.57 -0.20
N GLY A 156 -4.04 4.42 0.50
CA GLY A 156 -4.43 5.80 0.79
C GLY A 156 -3.93 6.74 -0.30
N LEU A 157 -4.74 7.74 -0.68
CA LEU A 157 -4.26 8.82 -1.55
C LEU A 157 -3.56 9.94 -0.78
N ASN A 158 -3.72 9.95 0.55
CA ASN A 158 -3.04 10.85 1.47
C ASN A 158 -2.65 10.06 2.72
N ASP A 159 -1.59 10.48 3.39
CA ASP A 159 -1.13 9.89 4.65
C ASP A 159 -1.71 10.60 5.88
N SER A 160 -2.44 11.71 5.69
CA SER A 160 -3.16 12.41 6.76
C SER A 160 -4.63 11.97 6.80
N PRO A 161 -5.19 11.71 8.00
CA PRO A 161 -6.58 11.26 8.13
C PRO A 161 -7.58 12.37 7.77
N GLY A 162 -8.80 11.98 7.41
CA GLY A 162 -9.93 12.85 7.11
C GLY A 162 -10.00 13.37 5.67
N HIS A 163 -9.05 13.01 4.80
CA HIS A 163 -9.04 13.47 3.41
C HIS A 163 -9.86 12.59 2.47
N GLU A 164 -9.54 11.29 2.41
CA GLU A 164 -10.20 10.35 1.51
C GLU A 164 -10.29 8.96 2.14
N THR A 165 -11.34 8.24 1.78
CA THR A 165 -11.52 6.83 2.13
C THR A 165 -10.48 5.94 1.44
N VAL A 166 -10.31 4.73 1.95
CA VAL A 166 -9.46 3.71 1.32
C VAL A 166 -9.83 3.48 -0.14
N LYS A 167 -8.80 3.36 -0.99
CA LYS A 167 -8.90 3.02 -2.40
C LYS A 167 -8.20 1.70 -2.67
N LEU A 168 -8.33 1.19 -3.89
CA LEU A 168 -7.73 -0.06 -4.35
C LEU A 168 -6.77 0.20 -5.51
N PHE A 169 -5.49 -0.06 -5.31
CA PHE A 169 -4.46 -0.01 -6.34
C PHE A 169 -4.41 -1.32 -7.12
N CYS A 170 -4.42 -1.22 -8.45
CA CYS A 170 -4.22 -2.37 -9.32
C CYS A 170 -2.82 -2.36 -9.97
N PRO A 171 -1.97 -3.37 -9.71
CA PRO A 171 -0.64 -3.46 -10.31
C PRO A 171 -0.67 -3.78 -11.83
N SER A 172 -1.76 -4.34 -12.34
CA SER A 172 -1.89 -4.67 -13.77
C SER A 172 -2.11 -3.42 -14.64
N CYS A 173 -2.92 -2.47 -14.19
CA CYS A 173 -3.18 -1.22 -14.93
C CYS A 173 -2.53 0.03 -14.36
N LEU A 174 -1.89 -0.07 -13.19
CA LEU A 174 -1.26 1.05 -12.50
C LEU A 174 -2.23 2.20 -12.24
N ASP A 175 -3.45 1.86 -11.80
CA ASP A 175 -4.52 2.83 -11.56
C ASP A 175 -5.24 2.50 -10.25
N VAL A 176 -5.94 3.49 -9.70
CA VAL A 176 -6.58 3.43 -8.39
C VAL A 176 -8.11 3.47 -8.52
N TYR A 177 -8.80 2.63 -7.76
CA TYR A 177 -10.24 2.45 -7.83
C TYR A 177 -10.90 2.62 -6.47
N THR A 178 -12.16 3.06 -6.46
CA THR A 178 -12.98 3.01 -5.24
C THR A 178 -13.46 1.58 -5.01
N PRO A 179 -13.40 1.04 -3.78
CA PRO A 179 -13.96 -0.27 -3.47
C PRO A 179 -15.43 -0.35 -3.90
N PRO A 180 -15.86 -1.45 -4.54
CA PRO A 180 -17.21 -1.55 -5.09
C PRO A 180 -18.29 -1.65 -4.00
N ASN A 181 -17.95 -2.17 -2.83
CA ASN A 181 -18.88 -2.30 -1.70
C ASN A 181 -18.85 -1.04 -0.83
N SER A 182 -20.02 -0.47 -0.54
CA SER A 182 -20.16 0.76 0.23
C SER A 182 -19.70 0.64 1.69
N ARG A 183 -19.59 -0.58 2.23
CA ARG A 183 -19.10 -0.80 3.61
C ARG A 183 -17.68 -0.26 3.86
N PHE A 184 -16.88 -0.08 2.81
CA PHE A 184 -15.52 0.45 2.91
C PHE A 184 -15.47 1.98 2.81
N GLN A 185 -16.61 2.67 2.69
CA GLN A 185 -16.67 4.13 2.56
C GLN A 185 -16.45 4.86 3.90
N THR A 186 -16.48 4.14 5.02
CA THR A 186 -16.19 4.70 6.35
C THR A 186 -14.71 4.56 6.73
N VAL A 187 -13.97 3.68 6.04
CA VAL A 187 -12.57 3.40 6.36
C VAL A 187 -11.67 4.46 5.72
N ASP A 188 -10.87 5.12 6.54
CA ASP A 188 -9.91 6.13 6.09
C ASP A 188 -8.77 5.50 5.27
N GLY A 189 -8.39 6.15 4.16
CA GLY A 189 -7.29 5.70 3.33
C GLY A 189 -5.92 5.90 3.99
N ALA A 190 -5.79 6.89 4.88
CA ALA A 190 -4.54 7.17 5.60
C ALA A 190 -4.06 5.95 6.40
N PHE A 191 -4.98 5.10 6.88
CA PHE A 191 -4.65 3.89 7.65
C PHE A 191 -3.90 2.82 6.84
N PHE A 192 -3.87 2.94 5.52
CA PHE A 192 -3.06 2.10 4.63
C PHE A 192 -1.87 2.88 4.06
N GLY A 193 -2.00 4.20 3.95
CA GLY A 193 -0.99 5.09 3.44
C GLY A 193 -0.75 4.97 1.93
N THR A 194 0.04 5.91 1.43
CA THR A 194 0.38 6.04 0.01
C THR A 194 1.45 5.06 -0.44
N THR A 195 2.30 4.62 0.49
CA THR A 195 3.54 3.88 0.19
C THR A 195 3.33 2.36 0.10
N PHE A 196 2.36 1.82 0.85
CA PHE A 196 2.23 0.38 1.06
C PHE A 196 2.20 -0.47 -0.23
N PRO A 197 1.37 -0.18 -1.25
CA PRO A 197 1.33 -1.01 -2.46
C PRO A 197 2.65 -1.03 -3.22
N SER A 198 3.33 0.13 -3.30
CA SER A 198 4.62 0.25 -3.98
C SER A 198 5.68 -0.59 -3.28
N LEU A 199 5.78 -0.46 -1.95
CA LEU A 199 6.70 -1.24 -1.14
C LEU A 199 6.40 -2.75 -1.21
N PHE A 200 5.12 -3.12 -1.24
CA PHE A 200 4.68 -4.51 -1.39
C PHE A 200 5.21 -5.15 -2.67
N PHE A 201 5.02 -4.53 -3.83
CA PHE A 201 5.51 -5.10 -5.09
C PHE A 201 7.03 -5.01 -5.26
N MET A 202 7.70 -4.09 -4.56
CA MET A 202 9.17 -4.09 -4.47
C MET A 202 9.70 -5.21 -3.56
N THR A 203 8.92 -5.63 -2.56
CA THR A 203 9.28 -6.70 -1.63
C THR A 203 9.03 -8.08 -2.23
N PHE A 204 7.93 -8.23 -2.97
CA PHE A 204 7.49 -9.49 -3.58
C PHE A 204 7.54 -9.44 -5.11
N THR A 205 8.74 -9.29 -5.67
CA THR A 205 8.98 -9.16 -7.12
C THR A 205 8.53 -10.37 -7.95
N ASP A 206 8.45 -11.54 -7.30
CA ASP A 206 8.15 -12.83 -7.93
C ASP A 206 6.64 -13.10 -8.05
N LEU A 207 5.78 -12.26 -7.47
CA LEU A 207 4.33 -12.41 -7.55
C LEU A 207 3.83 -12.27 -8.99
N ASP A 208 3.06 -13.25 -9.49
CA ASP A 208 2.45 -13.16 -10.81
C ASP A 208 1.26 -12.19 -10.82
N ILE A 209 1.45 -11.03 -11.45
CA ILE A 209 0.47 -9.95 -11.54
C ILE A 209 -0.47 -10.14 -12.75
N SER A 210 -0.14 -11.06 -13.67
CA SER A 210 -0.79 -11.18 -14.97
C SER A 210 -2.24 -11.68 -14.92
N GLY A 211 -2.82 -11.92 -13.74
CA GLY A 211 -4.26 -12.09 -13.54
C GLY A 211 -4.87 -13.13 -14.47
N GLY A 212 -4.77 -14.43 -14.13
CA GLY A 212 -5.49 -15.51 -14.83
C GLY A 212 -5.16 -15.76 -16.32
N LEU A 213 -4.48 -14.83 -17.02
CA LEU A 213 -4.06 -14.97 -18.42
C LEU A 213 -3.27 -16.26 -18.64
N ARG A 214 -2.47 -16.66 -17.64
CA ARG A 214 -1.69 -17.91 -17.65
C ARG A 214 -2.47 -19.12 -17.12
N SER A 215 -3.38 -18.92 -16.17
CA SER A 215 -4.12 -20.04 -15.53
C SER A 215 -5.08 -20.74 -16.50
N SER A 216 -5.61 -20.02 -17.50
CA SER A 216 -6.45 -20.61 -18.56
C SER A 216 -5.67 -21.07 -19.81
N SER A 217 -4.47 -20.55 -20.04
CA SER A 217 -3.72 -20.76 -21.29
C SER A 217 -2.50 -21.67 -21.14
N GLY A 218 -1.96 -21.87 -19.92
CA GLY A 218 -0.68 -22.55 -19.69
C GLY A 218 -0.66 -24.04 -20.04
N ALA A 219 -1.81 -24.72 -20.13
CA ALA A 219 -1.83 -26.14 -20.48
C ALA A 219 -1.99 -26.40 -22.00
N THR A 220 -2.62 -25.47 -22.74
CA THR A 220 -2.97 -25.69 -24.15
C THR A 220 -2.24 -24.79 -25.12
N MET A 221 -1.88 -23.55 -24.72
CA MET A 221 -1.11 -22.64 -25.58
C MET A 221 0.35 -23.02 -25.66
N ASP A 222 0.99 -23.55 -24.61
CA ASP A 222 2.37 -24.01 -24.70
C ASP A 222 2.50 -25.21 -25.66
N VAL A 223 1.55 -26.15 -25.63
CA VAL A 223 1.52 -27.29 -26.56
C VAL A 223 1.24 -26.85 -27.99
N LEU A 224 0.32 -25.89 -28.21
CA LEU A 224 -0.01 -25.40 -29.54
C LEU A 224 1.06 -24.46 -30.12
N ALA A 225 1.67 -23.60 -29.30
CA ALA A 225 2.77 -22.72 -29.69
C ALA A 225 4.04 -23.53 -30.00
N GLN A 226 4.30 -24.62 -29.28
CA GLN A 226 5.43 -25.51 -29.55
C GLN A 226 5.22 -26.37 -30.81
N LEU A 227 3.97 -26.66 -31.20
CA LEU A 227 3.62 -27.28 -32.47
C LEU A 227 3.61 -26.27 -33.65
N GLN A 228 3.23 -25.01 -33.41
CA GLN A 228 3.25 -23.94 -34.43
C GLN A 228 4.65 -23.38 -34.69
N ALA A 229 5.55 -23.42 -33.70
CA ALA A 229 6.96 -23.02 -33.86
C ALA A 229 7.74 -23.90 -34.83
N GLN A 230 7.24 -25.09 -35.18
CA GLN A 230 7.86 -25.97 -36.18
C GLN A 230 7.39 -25.66 -37.63
N SER A 231 6.46 -24.72 -37.82
CA SER A 231 5.86 -24.47 -39.13
C SER A 231 5.38 -23.03 -39.34
N ALA A 232 6.29 -22.05 -39.38
CA ALA A 232 6.20 -20.92 -40.32
C ALA A 232 7.36 -19.92 -40.13
N GLU A 233 8.19 -19.81 -41.16
CA GLU A 233 8.79 -18.54 -41.54
C GLU A 233 7.67 -17.54 -41.87
N ALA A 234 7.40 -16.61 -40.96
CA ALA A 234 6.60 -15.43 -41.25
C ALA A 234 7.34 -14.18 -40.76
N LYS A 235 8.02 -13.55 -41.71
CA LYS A 235 8.60 -12.20 -41.59
C LYS A 235 7.57 -11.20 -41.04
N SER A 236 8.05 -10.32 -40.17
CA SER A 236 7.45 -9.06 -39.69
C SER A 236 6.54 -9.15 -38.46
N ARG A 237 7.16 -8.94 -37.29
CA ARG A 237 6.70 -8.11 -36.15
C ARG A 237 7.87 -7.99 -35.15
N ASN A 238 8.80 -7.07 -35.40
CA ASN A 238 10.00 -6.83 -34.55
C ASN A 238 9.69 -6.04 -33.26
N ASN A 239 8.61 -6.38 -32.54
CA ASN A 239 8.09 -5.55 -31.44
C ASN A 239 7.66 -6.37 -30.22
N THR A 240 8.25 -7.54 -30.00
CA THR A 240 7.97 -8.37 -28.82
C THR A 240 9.25 -8.54 -28.03
N THR A 241 9.18 -8.32 -26.71
CA THR A 241 10.27 -8.55 -25.76
C THR A 241 11.01 -9.85 -26.12
N PRO A 242 12.35 -9.82 -26.30
CA PRO A 242 13.11 -11.01 -26.63
C PRO A 242 12.86 -12.13 -25.62
N ALA A 243 12.60 -13.36 -26.08
CA ALA A 243 12.22 -14.49 -25.22
C ALA A 243 13.29 -14.87 -24.18
N ASN A 244 14.51 -14.39 -24.37
CA ASN A 244 15.65 -14.61 -23.50
C ASN A 244 15.69 -13.66 -22.31
N VAL A 245 14.85 -12.62 -22.23
CA VAL A 245 14.82 -11.65 -21.12
C VAL A 245 13.94 -12.15 -19.97
N THR A 246 14.50 -12.39 -18.78
CA THR A 246 13.71 -12.86 -17.62
C THR A 246 13.40 -11.79 -16.57
N LEU A 247 14.20 -10.74 -16.44
CA LEU A 247 13.98 -9.61 -15.52
C LEU A 247 14.32 -8.29 -16.21
N VAL A 248 13.53 -7.24 -16.00
CA VAL A 248 13.80 -5.86 -16.41
C VAL A 248 13.68 -4.98 -15.17
N ASN A 249 14.74 -4.25 -14.80
CA ASN A 249 14.83 -3.49 -13.55
C ASN A 249 14.46 -4.32 -12.30
N GLY A 250 14.82 -5.61 -12.26
CA GLY A 250 14.49 -6.52 -11.16
C GLY A 250 13.05 -7.03 -11.12
N ILE A 251 12.24 -6.76 -12.16
CA ILE A 251 10.85 -7.22 -12.26
C ILE A 251 10.69 -8.09 -13.50
N ALA A 252 9.96 -9.19 -13.38
CA ALA A 252 9.68 -10.06 -14.52
C ALA A 252 8.90 -9.30 -15.63
N PRO A 253 9.26 -9.41 -16.93
CA PRO A 253 8.61 -8.67 -18.01
C PRO A 253 7.10 -8.85 -18.11
N ASN A 254 6.58 -10.00 -17.68
CA ASN A 254 5.14 -10.31 -17.60
C ASN A 254 4.41 -9.59 -16.46
N ASN A 255 5.14 -9.13 -15.44
CA ASN A 255 4.62 -8.39 -14.29
C ASN A 255 4.65 -6.88 -14.51
N LEU A 256 5.33 -6.43 -15.56
CA LEU A 256 5.46 -5.04 -15.95
C LEU A 256 4.16 -4.52 -16.61
N ALA A 257 3.17 -4.19 -15.77
CA ALA A 257 1.84 -3.66 -16.11
C ALA A 257 1.11 -4.41 -17.24
N PRO A 258 0.78 -5.71 -17.01
CA PRO A 258 0.17 -6.58 -18.03
C PRO A 258 -1.20 -6.09 -18.57
N GLY A 259 -1.89 -5.21 -17.85
CA GLY A 259 -3.19 -4.64 -18.23
C GLY A 259 -3.10 -3.37 -19.09
N LEU A 260 -1.90 -3.01 -19.56
CA LEU A 260 -1.63 -1.85 -20.41
C LEU A 260 -1.03 -2.25 -21.76
N GLY A 261 -1.10 -1.36 -22.74
CA GLY A 261 -0.52 -1.58 -24.06
C GLY A 261 -1.42 -2.35 -25.03
N LEU A 262 -0.80 -2.92 -26.07
CA LEU A 262 -1.50 -3.58 -27.16
C LEU A 262 -2.29 -4.80 -26.66
N GLY A 263 -3.54 -4.94 -27.09
CA GLY A 263 -4.44 -6.01 -26.64
C GLY A 263 -5.23 -5.67 -25.37
N SER A 264 -4.72 -4.79 -24.52
CA SER A 264 -5.36 -4.42 -23.23
C SER A 264 -6.14 -3.09 -23.29
N ILE A 265 -6.17 -2.43 -24.44
CA ILE A 265 -6.96 -1.20 -24.68
C ILE A 265 -8.31 -1.55 -25.33
N TYR A 266 -9.41 -1.12 -24.71
CA TYR A 266 -10.75 -1.30 -25.26
C TYR A 266 -10.93 -0.53 -26.58
N GLU A 267 -11.36 -1.23 -27.64
CA GLU A 267 -11.68 -0.65 -28.94
C GLU A 267 -13.20 -0.51 -29.11
N PRO A 268 -13.77 0.71 -29.03
CA PRO A 268 -15.20 0.90 -29.23
C PRO A 268 -15.61 0.59 -30.67
N ARG A 269 -16.68 -0.19 -30.82
CA ARG A 269 -17.27 -0.57 -32.11
C ARG A 269 -18.78 -0.34 -32.11
N ILE A 270 -19.30 0.17 -33.22
CA ILE A 270 -20.74 0.38 -33.45
C ILE A 270 -21.07 -0.34 -34.77
N TYR A 271 -22.02 -1.27 -34.73
CA TYR A 271 -22.34 -2.15 -35.87
C TYR A 271 -21.11 -2.86 -36.48
N GLY A 272 -20.12 -3.22 -35.65
CA GLY A 272 -18.88 -3.87 -36.06
C GLY A 272 -17.77 -2.93 -36.55
N PHE A 273 -18.10 -1.67 -36.87
CA PHE A 273 -17.14 -0.67 -37.32
C PHE A 273 -16.47 0.03 -36.13
N ARG A 274 -15.16 0.23 -36.21
CA ARG A 274 -14.41 1.02 -35.21
C ARG A 274 -14.91 2.45 -35.20
N VAL A 275 -15.10 3.00 -34.01
CA VAL A 275 -15.40 4.43 -33.86
C VAL A 275 -14.14 5.24 -34.17
N SER A 276 -14.26 6.21 -35.07
CA SER A 276 -13.14 7.09 -35.44
C SER A 276 -12.62 7.88 -34.24
N GLU A 277 -11.30 8.04 -34.13
CA GLU A 277 -10.66 8.88 -33.10
C GLU A 277 -11.05 10.37 -33.22
N ARG A 278 -11.45 10.80 -34.41
CA ARG A 278 -11.95 12.16 -34.67
C ARG A 278 -13.39 12.36 -34.18
N ALA A 279 -14.14 11.28 -33.95
CA ALA A 279 -15.52 11.38 -33.47
C ALA A 279 -15.56 11.95 -32.04
N ARG A 280 -16.65 12.64 -31.68
CA ARG A 280 -16.86 13.15 -30.31
C ARG A 280 -16.88 12.02 -29.28
N SER A 281 -17.53 10.90 -29.63
CA SER A 281 -17.58 9.65 -28.86
C SER A 281 -16.41 8.70 -29.16
N GLY A 282 -15.36 9.19 -29.83
CA GLY A 282 -14.15 8.41 -30.08
C GLY A 282 -13.37 8.14 -28.79
N PRO A 283 -12.47 7.14 -28.79
CA PRO A 283 -11.62 6.85 -27.65
C PRO A 283 -10.75 8.07 -27.29
N ARG A 284 -10.77 8.48 -26.01
CA ARG A 284 -9.97 9.59 -25.47
C ARG A 284 -8.91 9.07 -24.52
N MET A 285 -7.85 9.86 -24.35
CA MET A 285 -6.78 9.60 -23.38
C MET A 285 -6.13 8.22 -23.52
N LYS A 286 -6.04 7.69 -24.75
CA LYS A 286 -5.41 6.40 -25.04
C LYS A 286 -3.95 6.34 -24.54
N TRP A 287 -3.26 7.48 -24.56
CA TRP A 287 -1.88 7.63 -24.13
C TRP A 287 -1.65 7.23 -22.67
N LEU A 288 -2.62 7.45 -21.77
CA LEU A 288 -2.55 7.00 -20.37
C LEU A 288 -2.49 5.47 -20.25
N ARG A 289 -2.92 4.75 -21.29
CA ARG A 289 -3.02 3.28 -21.31
C ARG A 289 -2.08 2.63 -22.32
N MET A 290 -1.27 3.44 -22.99
CA MET A 290 -0.25 2.96 -23.91
C MET A 290 0.93 2.41 -23.11
N ARG A 291 1.51 1.33 -23.64
CA ARG A 291 2.75 0.75 -23.17
C ARG A 291 3.52 0.25 -24.40
N PRO A 292 4.87 0.34 -24.40
CA PRO A 292 5.68 -0.24 -25.47
C PRO A 292 5.33 -1.71 -25.68
N ALA A 293 5.42 -2.15 -26.94
CA ALA A 293 5.20 -3.55 -27.29
C ALA A 293 6.42 -4.41 -26.88
N ASP A 294 7.61 -3.83 -26.97
CA ASP A 294 8.83 -4.36 -26.39
C ASP A 294 9.04 -3.74 -24.99
N VAL A 295 8.93 -4.58 -23.97
CA VAL A 295 9.04 -4.14 -22.57
C VAL A 295 10.49 -3.76 -22.22
N THR A 296 11.49 -4.21 -22.98
CA THR A 296 12.89 -3.82 -22.75
C THR A 296 13.13 -2.32 -22.96
N GLU A 297 12.26 -1.61 -23.69
CA GLU A 297 12.31 -0.14 -23.81
C GLU A 297 12.10 0.57 -22.46
N LEU A 298 11.53 -0.14 -21.48
CA LEU A 298 11.33 0.35 -20.12
C LEU A 298 12.52 0.05 -19.19
N ASP A 299 13.59 -0.55 -19.71
CA ASP A 299 14.83 -0.77 -18.96
C ASP A 299 15.54 0.58 -18.76
N GLU A 300 15.37 1.15 -17.56
CA GLU A 300 15.91 2.46 -17.22
C GLU A 300 17.42 2.37 -17.00
N THR A 301 17.89 1.23 -16.51
CA THR A 301 19.32 0.98 -16.28
C THR A 301 20.06 0.97 -17.61
N ARG A 302 19.56 0.23 -18.58
CA ARG A 302 20.13 0.19 -19.94
C ARG A 302 20.16 1.57 -20.58
N ARG A 303 19.06 2.33 -20.50
CA ARG A 303 18.97 3.68 -21.06
C ARG A 303 19.94 4.67 -20.40
N TYR A 304 20.07 4.63 -19.07
CA TYR A 304 21.00 5.48 -18.35
C TYR A 304 22.45 5.31 -18.83
N TRP A 305 22.87 4.07 -19.03
CA TRP A 305 24.23 3.77 -19.47
C TRP A 305 24.43 3.94 -20.98
N GLU A 306 23.39 3.76 -21.81
CA GLU A 306 23.41 4.13 -23.23
C GLU A 306 23.65 5.65 -23.40
N ASP A 307 23.00 6.49 -22.60
CA ASP A 307 23.17 7.95 -22.61
C ASP A 307 24.54 8.38 -22.04
N ARG A 308 25.19 7.52 -21.23
CA ARG A 308 26.49 7.78 -20.59
C ARG A 308 27.57 6.84 -21.10
N ALA A 309 27.52 6.51 -22.38
CA ALA A 309 28.41 5.53 -23.00
C ALA A 309 29.93 5.84 -22.86
N GLU A 310 30.29 7.09 -22.56
CA GLU A 310 31.66 7.59 -22.40
C GLU A 310 32.17 7.60 -20.94
N ASP A 311 31.34 7.22 -19.94
CA ASP A 311 31.76 7.19 -18.53
C ASP A 311 32.74 6.02 -18.28
N GLU A 312 33.88 6.30 -17.65
CA GLU A 312 34.93 5.29 -17.36
C GLU A 312 34.44 4.19 -16.41
N ASP A 313 33.38 4.47 -15.64
CA ASP A 313 32.73 3.55 -14.71
C ASP A 313 31.60 2.72 -15.35
N ARG A 314 31.45 2.75 -16.69
CA ARG A 314 30.44 1.95 -17.40
C ARG A 314 30.67 0.45 -17.12
N PRO A 315 29.64 -0.29 -16.66
CA PRO A 315 29.74 -1.74 -16.50
C PRO A 315 30.03 -2.44 -17.83
N ASP A 316 30.72 -3.58 -17.77
CA ASP A 316 31.01 -4.41 -18.96
C ASP A 316 29.72 -4.77 -19.71
N GLU A 317 29.80 -5.06 -21.02
CA GLU A 317 28.61 -5.38 -21.83
C GLU A 317 27.80 -6.57 -21.28
N ASP A 318 28.46 -7.50 -20.60
CA ASP A 318 27.84 -8.63 -19.91
C ASP A 318 27.05 -8.20 -18.66
N ASP A 319 27.51 -7.18 -17.93
CA ASP A 319 26.80 -6.58 -16.78
C ASP A 319 25.66 -5.64 -17.24
N MET A 320 25.81 -5.01 -18.39
CA MET A 320 24.81 -4.14 -19.03
C MET A 320 23.63 -4.92 -19.62
N ASN A 321 23.88 -6.15 -20.06
CA ASN A 321 22.87 -7.09 -20.56
C ASN A 321 22.28 -7.98 -19.45
N MET A 322 22.38 -7.58 -18.17
CA MET A 322 21.76 -8.26 -17.02
C MET A 322 20.22 -8.11 -16.97
N VAL A 323 19.57 -8.15 -18.12
CA VAL A 323 18.26 -8.79 -18.25
C VAL A 323 18.54 -10.27 -18.06
N ASP A 324 18.44 -10.82 -16.84
CA ASP A 324 18.82 -12.20 -16.52
C ASP A 324 18.42 -13.13 -17.68
N VAL A 325 19.40 -13.57 -18.47
CA VAL A 325 19.12 -14.37 -19.66
C VAL A 325 19.15 -15.82 -19.24
N ALA A 326 18.05 -16.56 -19.50
CA ALA A 326 18.06 -18.01 -19.26
C ALA A 326 19.10 -18.66 -20.19
N GLU A 327 20.30 -18.93 -19.67
CA GLU A 327 21.32 -19.70 -20.38
C GLU A 327 20.75 -21.08 -20.73
N GLY A 328 20.76 -21.39 -22.02
CA GLY A 328 20.26 -22.64 -22.55
C GLY A 328 21.02 -23.85 -21.99
N GLY A 329 20.37 -24.56 -21.06
CA GLY A 329 20.57 -25.99 -20.85
C GLY A 329 21.63 -26.39 -19.83
N ARG A 330 21.20 -26.63 -18.59
CA ARG A 330 21.26 -27.92 -17.88
C ARG A 330 20.71 -27.73 -16.47
N ALA A 331 19.79 -28.62 -16.07
CA ALA A 331 19.22 -28.64 -14.74
C ALA A 331 20.30 -28.74 -13.65
N GLY A 332 20.20 -27.91 -12.60
CA GLY A 332 20.86 -28.16 -11.32
C GLY A 332 21.30 -26.93 -10.54
N VAL A 333 20.63 -26.72 -9.39
CA VAL A 333 21.07 -26.02 -8.17
C VAL A 333 20.82 -24.50 -8.10
N PRO A 334 20.08 -23.99 -7.09
CA PRO A 334 19.96 -22.55 -6.84
C PRO A 334 21.29 -22.02 -6.29
N ALA A 335 21.91 -21.09 -7.02
CA ALA A 335 23.11 -20.41 -6.59
C ALA A 335 22.79 -19.41 -5.46
N ASN A 336 23.08 -19.83 -4.24
CA ASN A 336 23.08 -18.97 -3.06
C ASN A 336 24.21 -17.92 -3.21
N ARG A 337 23.90 -16.73 -3.74
CA ARG A 337 24.88 -15.65 -3.92
C ARG A 337 25.00 -14.84 -2.63
N THR A 338 26.02 -15.19 -1.85
CA THR A 338 26.50 -14.40 -0.71
C THR A 338 26.87 -12.99 -1.17
N ARG A 339 26.25 -12.00 -0.52
CA ARG A 339 26.46 -10.56 -0.68
C ARG A 339 27.94 -10.22 -0.48
N LYS A 340 28.71 -10.02 -1.56
CA LYS A 340 30.09 -9.51 -1.45
C LYS A 340 30.05 -8.10 -0.87
N GLN A 341 30.66 -7.91 0.29
CA GLN A 341 30.81 -6.62 0.94
C GLN A 341 31.54 -5.62 0.03
N ALA A 342 30.93 -4.45 -0.16
CA ALA A 342 31.56 -3.33 -0.85
C ALA A 342 32.81 -2.88 -0.08
N ARG A 343 33.96 -2.82 -0.75
CA ARG A 343 35.21 -2.29 -0.18
C ARG A 343 35.07 -0.79 0.02
N THR A 344 34.89 -0.35 1.26
CA THR A 344 35.03 1.07 1.63
C THR A 344 36.48 1.53 1.45
N ARG A 345 36.75 2.33 0.42
CA ARG A 345 38.01 3.08 0.31
C ARG A 345 37.84 4.46 0.97
N ARG A 346 38.51 4.65 2.12
CA ARG A 346 38.67 5.96 2.78
C ARG A 346 39.47 6.90 1.86
N ARG A 347 38.91 8.04 1.46
CA ARG A 347 39.68 9.16 0.88
C ARG A 347 40.35 9.94 2.02
N PRO A 348 41.63 10.34 1.89
CA PRO A 348 42.29 11.17 2.89
C PRO A 348 41.81 12.62 2.76
N ALA A 349 41.58 13.26 3.90
CA ALA A 349 41.26 14.67 4.01
C ALA A 349 42.47 15.54 3.65
N ASN A 350 42.29 16.52 2.77
CA ASN A 350 43.12 17.72 2.77
C ASN A 350 42.29 18.90 2.25
N GLY A 351 42.19 19.94 3.07
CA GLY A 351 41.42 21.13 2.77
C GLY A 351 42.23 22.19 2.04
N SER A 352 41.56 22.87 1.12
CA SER A 352 41.75 24.29 0.78
C SER A 352 40.54 24.73 -0.03
N GLY A 353 39.86 25.79 0.42
CA GLY A 353 38.57 26.21 -0.10
C GLY A 353 38.61 26.91 -1.46
N ALA A 354 37.50 26.79 -2.17
CA ALA A 354 36.92 27.79 -3.06
C ALA A 354 35.43 27.46 -3.21
N ALA A 355 34.59 28.48 -3.08
CA ALA A 355 33.14 28.37 -3.01
C ALA A 355 32.51 28.32 -4.41
N GLU A 356 31.83 27.21 -4.72
CA GLU A 356 30.79 27.04 -5.75
C GLU A 356 29.87 25.95 -5.16
N GLY A 357 28.61 26.18 -4.77
CA GLY A 357 27.52 26.71 -5.57
C GLY A 357 26.55 25.56 -5.86
N SER A 358 25.87 25.04 -4.83
CA SER A 358 24.87 23.96 -4.98
C SER A 358 23.63 24.49 -5.71
N PRO A 359 23.21 23.86 -6.82
CA PRO A 359 21.98 24.23 -7.51
C PRO A 359 20.82 23.43 -6.90
N MET A 360 19.95 24.11 -6.14
CA MET A 360 18.51 23.86 -5.97
C MET A 360 18.01 24.58 -4.70
N ASP A 361 17.93 25.91 -4.77
CA ASP A 361 17.09 26.72 -3.89
C ASP A 361 16.11 27.49 -4.78
N THR A 362 14.89 26.98 -4.92
CA THR A 362 13.80 27.68 -5.62
C THR A 362 12.85 28.28 -4.59
N ASN A 363 13.19 29.46 -4.08
CA ASN A 363 12.23 30.39 -3.48
C ASN A 363 12.24 31.68 -4.31
N GLY A 364 11.47 31.66 -5.41
CA GLY A 364 11.25 32.80 -6.30
C GLY A 364 9.94 33.49 -5.99
N VAL A 365 10.03 34.56 -5.20
CA VAL A 365 8.95 35.51 -4.91
C VAL A 365 8.57 36.26 -6.18
N ALA A 366 7.26 36.32 -6.45
CA ALA A 366 6.66 37.09 -7.52
C ALA A 366 6.84 38.60 -7.29
N VAL A 367 7.34 39.31 -8.32
CA VAL A 367 7.19 40.75 -8.48
C VAL A 367 6.97 41.03 -9.96
N ASP A 368 5.72 41.35 -10.30
CA ASP A 368 5.39 42.12 -11.49
C ASP A 368 4.65 43.37 -11.07
N ALA A 369 5.20 44.51 -11.51
CA ALA A 369 4.63 45.83 -11.35
C ALA A 369 3.84 46.20 -12.60
N ALA A 370 2.61 46.69 -12.46
CA ALA A 370 2.02 47.63 -13.40
C ALA A 370 0.81 48.41 -12.83
N ALA A 371 0.94 49.73 -12.89
CA ALA A 371 -0.09 50.77 -13.11
C ALA A 371 -1.08 51.14 -11.98
N ALA A 372 -0.89 52.34 -11.40
CA ALA A 372 -1.78 53.50 -11.55
C ALA A 372 -1.42 54.59 -10.52
N GLY A 373 -1.24 55.84 -10.98
CA GLY A 373 -1.04 57.02 -10.13
C GLY A 373 -0.05 58.00 -10.71
#